data_AF-F3MF18-F1
#
_entry.id   AF-F3MF18-F1
#
_cell.length_a   1.000
_cell.length_b   1.000
_cell.length_c   1.000
_cell.angle_alpha   90.00
_cell.angle_beta   90.00
_cell.angle_gamma   90.00
#
_symmetry.space_group_name_H-M   'P 1'
#
loop_
_entity.id
_entity.type
_entity.pdbx_description
1 polymer ?
#
loop_
_entity_poly.entity_id
_entity_poly.type
_entity_poly.pdbx_seq_one_letter_code
_entity_poly.pdbx_strand_id
1 'polypeptide(L)'
;ELGYQEKAYEMYLRTARLDLDNYNNDTEDGCHTTSMAGTWMSVVHGFGGLRVKDGVLHLNPFIPGHWSSFSFKVMFRGSRLKVNVKGHETLIVNETDTPAVLNVSGKEYAISGFGEVTAAR
;
A
#
# COMPACT_ATOMS: atom_id res chain seq x y z
N GLU A 1 6.27 2.79 9.11
CA GLU A 1 6.52 2.01 10.35
C GLU A 1 7.36 2.80 11.33
N LEU A 2 8.68 2.92 11.16
CA LEU A 2 9.59 3.64 12.09
C LEU A 2 9.60 5.18 11.99
N GLY A 3 8.61 5.82 11.36
CA GLY A 3 8.59 7.27 11.13
C GLY A 3 9.58 7.82 10.07
N TYR A 4 10.58 7.05 9.63
CA TYR A 4 11.58 7.47 8.63
C TYR A 4 11.01 7.52 7.18
N GLN A 5 10.12 8.48 6.91
CA GLN A 5 9.39 8.59 5.64
C GLN A 5 10.30 8.90 4.45
N GLU A 6 11.27 9.82 4.61
CA GLU A 6 12.25 10.15 3.56
C GLU A 6 13.10 8.94 3.17
N LYS A 7 13.64 8.22 4.17
CA LYS A 7 14.45 7.01 3.93
C LYS A 7 13.63 5.88 3.30
N ALA A 8 12.34 5.78 3.65
CA ALA A 8 11.43 4.84 3.00
C ALA A 8 11.16 5.19 1.54
N TYR A 9 11.09 6.48 1.19
CA TYR A 9 10.95 6.96 -0.19
C TYR A 9 12.24 6.73 -1.01
N GLU A 10 13.42 6.99 -0.43
CA GLU A 10 14.72 6.68 -1.02
C GLU A 10 14.86 5.18 -1.35
N MET A 11 14.52 4.32 -0.39
CA MET A 11 14.56 2.86 -0.57
C MET A 11 13.55 2.37 -1.61
N TYR A 12 12.36 2.98 -1.65
CA TYR A 12 11.38 2.72 -2.71
C TYR A 12 11.93 3.07 -4.09
N LEU A 13 12.53 4.25 -4.28
CA LEU A 13 13.09 4.65 -5.57
C LEU A 13 14.16 3.66 -6.03
N ARG A 14 15.06 3.25 -5.12
CA ARG A 14 16.12 2.28 -5.43
C ARG A 14 15.57 0.92 -5.88
N THR A 15 14.50 0.40 -5.26
CA THR A 15 13.92 -0.89 -5.68
C THR A 15 13.04 -0.77 -6.94
N ALA A 16 12.29 0.34 -7.06
CA ALA A 16 11.37 0.61 -8.18
C ALA A 16 12.08 0.93 -9.51
N ARG A 17 13.35 1.35 -9.44
CA ARG A 17 14.15 1.73 -10.60
C ARG A 17 15.46 0.93 -10.72
N LEU A 18 15.61 -0.16 -9.95
CA LEU A 18 16.86 -0.92 -9.87
C LEU A 18 17.41 -1.28 -11.25
N ASP A 19 16.62 -2.01 -12.04
CA ASP A 19 17.00 -2.42 -13.39
C ASP A 19 16.99 -1.23 -14.38
N LEU A 20 16.03 -0.31 -14.25
CA LEU A 20 15.85 0.82 -15.18
C LEU A 20 17.02 1.82 -15.16
N ASP A 21 17.60 2.08 -13.99
CA ASP A 21 18.74 2.98 -13.80
C ASP A 21 20.06 2.19 -13.62
N ASN A 22 20.03 0.86 -13.76
CA ASN A 22 21.15 -0.06 -13.54
C ASN A 22 21.88 0.16 -12.20
N TYR A 23 21.15 0.32 -11.09
CA TYR A 23 21.68 0.70 -9.78
C TYR A 23 22.75 -0.25 -9.20
N ASN A 24 22.76 -1.50 -9.66
CA ASN A 24 23.71 -2.54 -9.24
C ASN A 24 24.85 -2.75 -10.27
N ASN A 25 24.75 -2.18 -11.48
CA ASN A 25 25.65 -2.36 -12.64
C ASN A 25 25.66 -3.78 -13.25
N ASP A 26 24.57 -4.54 -13.11
CA ASP A 26 24.43 -5.94 -13.51
C ASP A 26 23.11 -6.23 -14.27
N THR A 27 22.34 -5.22 -14.69
CA THR A 27 21.07 -5.43 -15.42
C THR A 27 21.24 -6.18 -16.75
N GLU A 28 22.46 -6.20 -17.31
CA GLU A 28 22.80 -7.00 -18.49
C GLU A 28 22.76 -8.52 -18.24
N ASP A 29 22.96 -8.97 -16.99
CA ASP A 29 22.79 -10.37 -16.59
C ASP A 29 21.31 -10.77 -16.43
N GLY A 30 20.40 -9.78 -16.34
CA GLY A 30 18.96 -9.97 -16.33
C GLY A 30 18.20 -9.10 -15.32
N CYS A 31 16.88 -9.28 -15.29
CA CYS A 31 15.97 -8.50 -14.43
C CYS A 31 15.89 -9.03 -12.99
N HIS A 32 15.96 -8.12 -12.02
CA HIS A 32 15.85 -8.42 -10.59
C HIS A 32 14.39 -8.64 -10.15
N THR A 33 13.82 -9.79 -10.51
CA THR A 33 12.40 -10.14 -10.25
C THR A 33 11.99 -10.02 -8.77
N THR A 34 12.91 -10.26 -7.83
CA THR A 34 12.68 -10.05 -6.39
C THR A 34 12.59 -8.57 -6.01
N SER A 35 13.35 -7.68 -6.65
CA SER A 35 13.24 -6.22 -6.49
C SER A 35 11.94 -5.68 -7.11
N MET A 36 11.50 -6.24 -8.23
CA MET A 36 10.19 -5.91 -8.82
C MET A 36 9.05 -6.23 -7.84
N ALA A 37 9.09 -7.37 -7.15
CA ALA A 37 8.15 -7.67 -6.07
C ALA A 37 8.29 -6.71 -4.88
N GLY A 38 9.54 -6.38 -4.51
CA GLY A 38 9.86 -5.38 -3.48
C GLY A 38 9.18 -4.02 -3.71
N THR A 39 9.09 -3.59 -4.96
CA THR A 39 8.41 -2.33 -5.35
C THR A 39 6.94 -2.30 -4.93
N TRP A 40 6.19 -3.38 -5.16
CA TRP A 40 4.80 -3.49 -4.71
C TRP A 40 4.72 -3.53 -3.18
N MET A 41 5.63 -4.25 -2.52
CA MET A 41 5.67 -4.34 -1.06
C MET A 41 5.95 -2.97 -0.41
N SER A 42 6.85 -2.16 -0.97
CA SER A 42 7.11 -0.79 -0.50
C SER A 42 5.85 0.08 -0.53
N VAL A 43 5.02 -0.02 -1.57
CA VAL A 43 3.78 0.75 -1.67
C VAL A 43 2.69 0.21 -0.73
N VAL A 44 2.43 -1.10 -0.74
CA VAL A 44 1.28 -1.68 -0.02
C VAL A 44 1.58 -1.94 1.46
N HIS A 45 2.69 -2.63 1.77
CA HIS A 45 3.11 -2.90 3.15
C HIS A 45 3.90 -1.75 3.78
N GLY A 46 4.61 -0.93 2.99
CA GLY A 46 5.33 0.24 3.47
C GLY A 46 4.42 1.47 3.64
N PHE A 47 4.02 2.09 2.53
CA PHE A 47 3.28 3.37 2.51
C PHE A 47 1.81 3.22 2.94
N GLY A 48 1.10 2.23 2.38
CA GLY A 48 -0.23 1.83 2.84
C GLY A 48 -0.23 1.17 4.22
N GLY A 49 0.94 0.80 4.76
CA GLY A 49 1.09 0.22 6.09
C GLY A 49 0.33 -1.10 6.28
N LEU A 50 0.04 -1.85 5.20
CA LEU A 50 -0.84 -3.02 5.27
C LEU A 50 -0.26 -4.12 6.17
N ARG A 51 -1.02 -4.53 7.17
CA ARG A 51 -0.73 -5.71 8.02
C ARG A 51 -2.03 -6.50 8.21
N VAL A 52 -1.92 -7.77 8.59
CA VAL A 52 -3.04 -8.54 9.13
C VAL A 52 -2.70 -8.86 10.58
N LYS A 53 -3.58 -8.53 11.51
CA LYS A 53 -3.45 -8.83 12.94
C LYS A 53 -4.77 -9.38 13.43
N ASP A 54 -4.74 -10.48 14.19
CA ASP A 54 -5.93 -11.11 14.79
C ASP A 54 -7.07 -11.40 13.79
N GLY A 55 -6.70 -11.63 12.52
CA GLY A 55 -7.63 -11.88 11.42
C GLY A 55 -8.28 -10.63 10.80
N VAL A 56 -7.92 -9.42 11.22
CA VAL A 56 -8.37 -8.13 10.68
C VAL A 56 -7.29 -7.52 9.79
N LEU A 57 -7.69 -6.85 8.69
CA LEU A 57 -6.78 -6.10 7.84
C LEU A 57 -6.56 -4.70 8.42
N HIS A 58 -5.31 -4.34 8.69
CA HIS A 58 -4.89 -3.03 9.18
C HIS A 58 -4.21 -2.22 8.08
N LEU A 59 -4.47 -0.91 8.05
CA LEU A 59 -3.85 0.08 7.17
C LEU A 59 -3.30 1.25 8.00
N ASN A 60 -2.13 1.79 7.62
CA ASN A 60 -1.63 3.08 8.16
C ASN A 60 -1.09 4.10 7.10
N PRO A 61 -1.87 4.44 6.04
CA PRO A 61 -2.08 5.80 5.51
C PRO A 61 -0.99 6.84 5.19
N PHE A 62 0.30 6.55 4.97
CA PHE A 62 1.27 7.64 4.71
C PHE A 62 1.61 7.89 3.22
N ILE A 63 1.55 9.16 2.81
CA ILE A 63 1.96 9.63 1.48
C ILE A 63 3.47 9.94 1.52
N PRO A 64 4.29 9.33 0.65
CA PRO A 64 5.74 9.49 0.68
C PRO A 64 6.21 10.64 -0.23
N GLY A 65 7.29 11.31 0.19
CA GLY A 65 8.08 12.23 -0.66
C GLY A 65 7.24 13.30 -1.35
N HIS A 66 7.25 13.29 -2.69
CA HIS A 66 6.58 14.29 -3.53
C HIS A 66 5.23 13.84 -4.10
N TRP A 67 4.64 12.76 -3.59
CA TRP A 67 3.35 12.27 -4.07
C TRP A 67 2.20 13.12 -3.53
N SER A 68 1.15 13.31 -4.33
CA SER A 68 -0.11 13.96 -3.91
C SER A 68 -1.19 12.95 -3.52
N SER A 69 -1.13 11.76 -4.10
CA SER A 69 -1.96 10.60 -3.78
C SER A 69 -1.33 9.32 -4.33
N PHE A 70 -1.82 8.16 -3.86
CA PHE A 70 -1.59 6.87 -4.51
C PHE A 70 -2.79 5.95 -4.30
N SER A 71 -2.87 4.88 -5.08
CA SER A 71 -3.90 3.86 -4.88
C SER A 71 -3.42 2.46 -5.23
N PHE A 72 -3.99 1.47 -4.56
CA PHE A 72 -3.71 0.06 -4.79
C PHE A 72 -4.97 -0.78 -4.54
N LYS A 73 -4.95 -2.04 -4.98
CA LYS A 73 -6.01 -3.01 -4.73
C LYS A 73 -5.46 -4.22 -3.97
N VAL A 74 -6.24 -4.76 -3.05
CA VAL A 74 -5.91 -6.01 -2.35
C VAL A 74 -7.14 -6.92 -2.28
N MET A 75 -6.90 -8.22 -2.35
CA MET A 75 -7.89 -9.24 -2.02
C MET A 75 -7.73 -9.62 -0.55
N PHE A 76 -8.80 -9.57 0.23
CA PHE A 76 -8.81 -10.03 1.62
C PHE A 76 -10.10 -10.78 1.92
N ARG A 77 -9.98 -12.09 2.19
CA ARG A 77 -11.10 -12.97 2.57
C ARG A 77 -12.34 -12.90 1.65
N GLY A 78 -12.10 -12.76 0.34
CA GLY A 78 -13.16 -12.63 -0.69
C GLY A 78 -13.42 -11.19 -1.12
N SER A 79 -13.19 -10.20 -0.26
CA SER A 79 -13.39 -8.78 -0.58
C SER A 79 -12.23 -8.21 -1.42
N ARG A 80 -12.53 -7.52 -2.52
CA ARG A 80 -11.55 -6.73 -3.28
C ARG A 80 -11.60 -5.27 -2.85
N LEU A 81 -10.67 -4.87 -2.00
CA LEU A 81 -10.59 -3.51 -1.47
C LEU A 81 -9.68 -2.65 -2.34
N LYS A 82 -10.22 -1.59 -2.94
CA LYS A 82 -9.48 -0.52 -3.61
C LYS A 82 -9.23 0.59 -2.60
N VAL A 83 -7.98 0.79 -2.22
CA VAL A 83 -7.52 1.83 -1.29
C VAL A 83 -6.98 3.00 -2.09
N ASN A 84 -7.48 4.22 -1.82
CA ASN A 84 -6.96 5.47 -2.37
C ASN A 84 -6.58 6.39 -1.21
N VAL A 85 -5.33 6.85 -1.20
CA VAL A 85 -4.76 7.71 -0.15
C VAL A 85 -4.48 9.07 -0.76
N LYS A 86 -5.05 10.15 -0.20
CA LYS A 86 -4.89 11.52 -0.70
C LYS A 86 -5.00 12.52 0.45
N GLY A 87 -4.00 13.41 0.58
CA GLY A 87 -3.90 14.32 1.73
C GLY A 87 -3.98 13.59 3.08
N HIS A 88 -4.99 13.92 3.88
CA HIS A 88 -5.27 13.29 5.18
C HIS A 88 -6.41 12.26 5.13
N GLU A 89 -6.85 11.87 3.94
CA GLU A 89 -7.98 10.96 3.73
C GLU A 89 -7.53 9.65 3.09
N THR A 90 -8.21 8.56 3.47
CA THR A 90 -8.11 7.26 2.83
C THR A 90 -9.52 6.77 2.47
N LEU A 91 -9.85 6.83 1.18
CA LEU A 91 -11.07 6.25 0.62
C LEU A 91 -10.83 4.77 0.34
N ILE A 92 -11.74 3.92 0.79
CA ILE A 92 -11.68 2.47 0.62
C ILE A 92 -13.00 2.01 0.01
N VAL A 93 -12.94 1.52 -1.22
CA VAL A 93 -14.10 1.00 -1.97
C VAL A 93 -13.99 -0.52 -2.01
N ASN A 94 -15.07 -1.20 -1.62
CA ASN A 94 -15.21 -2.64 -1.79
C ASN A 94 -15.77 -2.92 -3.20
N GLU A 95 -14.99 -3.52 -4.09
CA GLU A 95 -15.40 -3.81 -5.47
C GLU A 95 -16.08 -5.18 -5.63
N THR A 96 -16.57 -5.75 -4.53
CA THR A 96 -17.19 -7.09 -4.43
C THR A 96 -18.36 -7.08 -3.45
N ASP A 97 -19.22 -8.09 -3.52
CA ASP A 97 -20.38 -8.30 -2.65
C ASP A 97 -20.03 -8.74 -1.21
N THR A 98 -18.85 -9.33 -1.02
CA THR A 98 -18.41 -9.87 0.26
C THR A 98 -18.01 -8.73 1.21
N PRO A 99 -18.68 -8.55 2.36
CA PRO A 99 -18.38 -7.46 3.30
C PRO A 99 -17.04 -7.67 4.00
N ALA A 100 -16.43 -6.56 4.45
CA ALA A 100 -15.14 -6.56 5.13
C ALA A 100 -15.17 -5.74 6.42
N VAL A 101 -14.39 -6.17 7.42
CA VAL A 101 -14.01 -5.36 8.58
C VAL A 101 -12.51 -5.12 8.52
N LEU A 102 -12.12 -3.87 8.74
CA LEU A 102 -10.74 -3.41 8.64
C LEU A 102 -10.47 -2.30 9.66
N ASN A 103 -9.20 -2.11 9.97
CA ASN A 103 -8.73 -1.07 10.86
C ASN A 103 -7.88 -0.07 10.08
N VAL A 104 -8.22 1.22 10.12
CA VAL A 104 -7.47 2.30 9.47
C VAL A 104 -7.01 3.27 10.55
N SER A 105 -5.69 3.45 10.65
CA SER A 105 -5.06 4.35 11.64
C SER A 105 -5.50 4.09 13.11
N GLY A 106 -5.84 2.85 13.45
CA GLY A 106 -6.31 2.45 14.78
C GLY A 106 -7.84 2.40 14.95
N LYS A 107 -8.62 2.98 14.05
CA LYS A 107 -10.09 2.95 14.09
C LYS A 107 -10.65 1.82 13.21
N GLU A 108 -11.64 1.09 13.73
CA GLU A 108 -12.33 0.04 12.98
C GLU A 108 -13.43 0.61 12.08
N TYR A 109 -13.58 -0.02 10.90
CA TYR A 109 -14.58 0.28 9.90
C TYR A 109 -15.13 -1.03 9.33
N ALA A 110 -16.46 -1.12 9.24
CA ALA A 110 -17.16 -2.15 8.48
C ALA A 110 -17.58 -1.58 7.12
N ILE A 111 -17.31 -2.31 6.04
CA ILE A 111 -17.73 -1.95 4.67
C ILE A 111 -18.62 -3.09 4.15
N SER A 112 -19.82 -2.75 3.67
CA SER A 112 -20.72 -3.70 3.02
C SER A 112 -20.14 -4.21 1.68
N GLY A 113 -20.78 -5.23 1.11
CA GLY A 113 -20.65 -5.48 -0.32
C GLY A 113 -20.94 -4.22 -1.13
N PHE A 114 -20.11 -3.94 -2.14
CA PHE A 114 -20.17 -2.75 -3.00
C PHE A 114 -20.21 -1.39 -2.28
N GLY A 115 -19.88 -1.37 -0.98
CA GLY A 115 -19.84 -0.16 -0.18
C GLY A 115 -18.49 0.55 -0.25
N GLU A 116 -18.44 1.76 0.29
CA GLU A 116 -17.21 2.52 0.48
C GLU A 116 -17.16 3.18 1.85
N VAL A 117 -15.96 3.56 2.28
CA VAL A 117 -15.75 4.36 3.49
C VAL A 117 -14.56 5.29 3.33
N THR A 118 -14.66 6.50 3.88
CA THR A 118 -13.54 7.43 4.00
C THR A 118 -13.07 7.46 5.45
N ALA A 119 -11.81 7.11 5.65
CA ALA A 119 -11.12 7.28 6.92
C ALA A 119 -10.29 8.57 6.88
N ALA A 120 -10.56 9.50 7.81
CA ALA A 120 -9.65 10.60 8.11
C ALA A 120 -8.50 10.09 8.99
N ARG A 121 -7.34 10.75 8.88
CA ARG A 121 -6.14 10.45 9.66
C ARG A 121 -6.06 11.20 10.99
#